data_AF-S9TYI0-F1
#
_entry.id   AF-S9TYI0-F1
#
_cell.length_a   1.000
_cell.length_b   1.000
_cell.length_c   1.000
_cell.angle_alpha   90.00
_cell.angle_beta   90.00
_cell.angle_gamma   90.00
#
_symmetry.space_group_name_H-M   'P 1'
#
loop_
_entity.id
_entity.type
_entity.pdbx_description
1 polymer ?
#
loop_
_entity_poly.entity_id
_entity_poly.type
_entity_poly.pdbx_seq_one_letter_code
_entity_poly.pdbx_strand_id
1 'polypeptide(L)'
;MDCSIPDTILQRKGAMKEANIPVEVQQLLHSGMIESVNLTEWLAVDHITLLEHVLPEVGLEKKLPDLLLEIKETDSIRGMKAIRLIGQQLYESCSTEDAPVTDSEPFMAIAEHRSDSVRCWGAYMAGGDDSMSIDEALSRIHRFAADSHFGVREIAWMAVRTHIESNLSEAISILSTWTTDADANVRRFATEATRPRGVWTKHIEALKQSPWQALPLLEPLKSDPAFGWQLAE
;
A
#
# COMPACT_ATOMS: atom_id res chain seq x y z
N MET A 1 31.21 -1.86 -2.02
CA MET A 1 31.39 -1.31 -3.37
C MET A 1 30.12 -0.54 -3.65
N ASP A 2 30.22 0.78 -3.73
CA ASP A 2 29.09 1.65 -4.06
C ASP A 2 28.83 1.47 -5.56
N CYS A 3 28.04 0.45 -5.90
CA CYS A 3 27.68 0.17 -7.28
C CYS A 3 26.45 1.03 -7.59
N SER A 4 26.70 2.25 -8.06
CA SER A 4 25.64 3.15 -8.50
C SER A 4 24.79 2.43 -9.56
N ILE A 5 23.48 2.34 -9.32
CA ILE A 5 22.54 1.70 -10.26
C ILE A 5 22.54 2.51 -11.56
N PRO A 6 22.77 1.89 -12.73
CA PRO A 6 22.78 2.61 -14.01
C PRO A 6 21.51 3.42 -14.27
N ASP A 7 21.64 4.64 -14.79
CA ASP A 7 20.50 5.50 -15.16
C ASP A 7 19.54 4.83 -16.16
N THR A 8 20.06 3.96 -17.02
CA THR A 8 19.28 3.17 -17.98
C THR A 8 18.30 2.21 -17.29
N ILE A 9 18.62 1.74 -16.08
CA ILE A 9 17.73 0.91 -15.26
C ILE A 9 16.73 1.79 -14.52
N LEU A 10 17.16 2.93 -13.98
CA LEU A 10 16.29 3.84 -13.24
C LEU A 10 15.21 4.47 -14.13
N GLN A 11 15.53 4.75 -15.39
CA GLN A 11 14.62 5.35 -16.38
C GLN A 11 14.04 4.31 -17.35
N ARG A 12 14.10 3.03 -17.01
CA ARG A 12 13.66 1.95 -17.91
C ARG A 12 12.16 2.04 -18.19
N LYS A 13 11.77 1.49 -19.34
CA LYS A 13 10.37 1.14 -19.60
C LYS A 13 10.12 -0.29 -19.13
N GLY A 14 9.15 -0.47 -18.23
CA GLY A 14 8.84 -1.78 -17.68
C GLY A 14 8.37 -2.78 -18.74
N ALA A 15 8.75 -4.05 -18.56
CA ALA A 15 8.37 -5.13 -19.46
C ALA A 15 6.86 -5.43 -19.38
N MET A 16 6.24 -5.83 -20.50
CA MET A 16 4.82 -6.21 -20.54
C MET A 16 4.56 -7.67 -20.08
N LYS A 17 5.61 -8.48 -19.98
CA LYS A 17 5.56 -9.88 -19.55
C LYS A 17 6.69 -10.12 -18.55
N GLU A 18 6.41 -10.89 -17.49
CA GLU A 18 7.39 -11.21 -16.44
C GLU A 18 8.67 -11.84 -17.02
N ALA A 19 8.53 -12.78 -17.96
CA ALA A 19 9.66 -13.43 -18.62
C ALA A 19 10.59 -12.47 -19.40
N ASN A 20 10.15 -11.24 -19.65
CA ASN A 20 10.92 -10.22 -20.36
C ASN A 20 11.54 -9.17 -19.42
N ILE A 21 11.32 -9.27 -18.10
CA ILE A 21 12.00 -8.39 -17.15
C ILE A 21 13.49 -8.78 -17.14
N PRO A 22 14.42 -7.85 -17.41
CA PRO A 22 15.86 -8.15 -17.38
C PRO A 22 16.28 -8.72 -16.03
N VAL A 23 17.18 -9.72 -16.02
CA VAL A 23 17.62 -10.40 -14.79
C VAL A 23 18.18 -9.41 -13.77
N GLU A 24 18.95 -8.42 -14.20
CA GLU A 24 19.49 -7.38 -13.34
C GLU A 24 18.40 -6.53 -12.68
N VAL A 25 17.33 -6.20 -13.41
CA VAL A 25 16.17 -5.49 -12.87
C VAL A 25 15.45 -6.36 -11.84
N GLN A 26 15.28 -7.66 -12.11
CA GLN A 26 14.66 -8.58 -11.14
C GLN A 26 15.46 -8.64 -9.85
N GLN A 27 16.79 -8.78 -9.93
CA GLN A 27 17.66 -8.82 -8.76
C GLN A 27 17.58 -7.53 -7.93
N LEU A 28 17.54 -6.37 -8.59
CA LEU A 28 17.41 -5.08 -7.90
C LEU A 28 16.03 -4.90 -7.25
N LEU A 29 14.95 -5.39 -7.88
CA LEU A 29 13.62 -5.41 -7.28
C LEU A 29 13.56 -6.35 -6.07
N HIS A 30 14.09 -7.56 -6.20
CA HIS A 30 14.09 -8.60 -5.15
C HIS A 30 14.98 -8.23 -3.96
N SER A 31 15.97 -7.36 -4.13
CA SER A 31 16.80 -6.83 -3.04
C SER A 31 16.29 -5.49 -2.49
N GLY A 32 15.19 -4.97 -3.02
CA GLY A 32 14.60 -3.71 -2.55
C GLY A 32 15.41 -2.47 -2.92
N MET A 33 16.26 -2.55 -3.94
CA MET A 33 17.17 -1.48 -4.35
C MET A 33 16.54 -0.47 -5.31
N ILE A 34 15.48 -0.85 -6.02
CA ILE A 34 14.74 0.02 -6.94
C ILE A 34 13.24 -0.15 -6.78
N GLU A 35 12.49 0.82 -7.29
CA GLU A 35 11.04 0.70 -7.47
C GLU A 35 10.70 -0.07 -8.75
N SER A 36 9.54 -0.73 -8.72
CA SER A 36 8.89 -1.19 -9.95
C SER A 36 8.43 0.00 -10.81
N VAL A 37 8.36 -0.15 -12.13
CA VAL A 37 7.87 0.94 -13.01
C VAL A 37 6.53 0.62 -13.68
N ASN A 38 6.02 -0.59 -13.49
CA ASN A 38 4.70 -1.01 -13.95
C ASN A 38 4.15 -2.19 -13.14
N LEU A 39 2.89 -2.55 -13.39
CA LEU A 39 2.22 -3.66 -12.69
C LEU A 39 2.92 -5.01 -12.90
N THR A 40 3.51 -5.26 -14.08
CA THR A 40 4.20 -6.52 -14.37
C THR A 40 5.42 -6.72 -13.50
N GLU A 41 6.23 -5.67 -13.33
CA GLU A 41 7.38 -5.71 -12.41
C GLU A 41 6.93 -5.78 -10.95
N TRP A 42 5.91 -5.01 -10.57
CA TRP A 42 5.36 -5.02 -9.21
C TRP A 42 4.89 -6.42 -8.79
N LEU A 43 4.20 -7.14 -9.68
CA LEU A 43 3.74 -8.52 -9.44
C LEU A 43 4.87 -9.56 -9.46
N ALA A 44 6.00 -9.25 -10.09
CA ALA A 44 7.15 -10.15 -10.22
C ALA A 44 8.09 -10.13 -9.02
N VAL A 45 7.87 -9.21 -8.07
CA VAL A 45 8.68 -9.12 -6.85
C VAL A 45 8.52 -10.40 -6.02
N ASP A 46 9.66 -11.04 -5.73
CA ASP A 46 9.74 -12.14 -4.80
C ASP A 46 9.85 -11.60 -3.38
N HIS A 47 8.76 -11.67 -2.62
CA HIS A 47 8.72 -11.12 -1.27
C HIS A 47 9.55 -11.91 -0.27
N ILE A 48 9.87 -13.19 -0.53
CA ILE A 48 10.75 -13.98 0.34
C ILE A 48 12.16 -13.42 0.26
N THR A 49 12.70 -13.30 -0.95
CA THR A 49 14.04 -12.71 -1.15
C THR A 49 14.09 -11.26 -0.67
N LEU A 50 13.02 -10.49 -0.87
CA LEU A 50 12.93 -9.12 -0.39
C LEU A 50 13.01 -9.03 1.14
N LEU A 51 12.31 -9.91 1.87
CA LEU A 51 12.38 -9.96 3.33
C LEU A 51 13.79 -10.25 3.84
N GLU A 52 14.49 -11.20 3.21
CA GLU A 52 15.85 -11.59 3.60
C GLU A 52 16.84 -10.41 3.52
N HIS A 53 16.64 -9.50 2.56
CA HIS A 53 17.46 -8.29 2.41
C HIS A 53 17.01 -7.16 3.33
N VAL A 54 15.69 -6.94 3.45
CA VAL A 54 15.15 -5.73 4.08
C VAL A 54 15.06 -5.84 5.61
N LEU A 55 14.69 -6.99 6.17
CA LEU A 55 14.49 -7.10 7.62
C LEU A 55 15.74 -6.77 8.45
N PRO A 56 16.97 -7.17 8.04
CA PRO A 56 18.19 -6.71 8.71
C PRO A 56 18.39 -5.19 8.62
N GLU A 57 18.08 -4.57 7.48
CA GLU A 57 18.23 -3.12 7.27
C GLU A 57 17.30 -2.30 8.18
N VAL A 58 16.12 -2.83 8.51
CA VAL A 58 15.11 -2.14 9.34
C VAL A 58 15.07 -2.63 10.79
N GLY A 59 16.06 -3.41 11.23
CA GLY A 59 16.18 -3.87 12.62
C GLY A 59 15.21 -4.98 13.04
N LEU A 60 14.63 -5.71 12.07
CA LEU A 60 13.65 -6.78 12.30
C LEU A 60 14.17 -8.17 11.93
N GLU A 61 15.50 -8.35 11.84
CA GLU A 61 16.16 -9.62 11.49
C GLU A 61 15.62 -10.84 12.26
N LYS A 62 15.28 -10.66 13.53
CA LYS A 62 14.81 -11.74 14.42
C LYS A 62 13.44 -12.28 14.03
N LYS A 63 12.67 -11.53 13.24
CA LYS A 63 11.32 -11.90 12.77
C LYS A 63 11.35 -12.70 11.47
N LEU A 64 12.49 -12.73 10.78
CA LEU A 64 12.62 -13.40 9.49
C LEU A 64 12.21 -14.89 9.55
N PRO A 65 12.66 -15.72 10.52
CA PRO A 65 12.30 -17.15 10.52
C PRO A 65 10.80 -17.39 10.64
N ASP A 66 10.13 -16.65 11.52
CA ASP A 66 8.68 -16.80 11.77
C ASP A 66 7.86 -16.36 10.55
N LEU A 67 8.22 -15.23 9.94
CA LEU A 67 7.59 -14.73 8.72
C LEU A 67 7.74 -15.70 7.54
N LEU A 68 8.93 -16.27 7.35
CA LEU A 68 9.17 -17.24 6.27
C LEU A 68 8.35 -18.52 6.47
N LEU A 69 8.19 -18.96 7.72
CA LEU A 69 7.34 -20.11 8.04
C LEU A 69 5.89 -19.82 7.67
N GLU A 70 5.35 -18.67 8.08
CA GLU A 70 3.96 -18.31 7.84
C GLU A 70 3.63 -18.09 6.35
N ILE A 71 4.54 -17.45 5.60
CA ILE A 71 4.42 -17.31 4.14
C ILE A 71 4.30 -18.68 3.47
N LYS A 72 5.13 -19.64 3.90
CA LYS A 72 5.13 -21.00 3.36
C LYS A 72 3.86 -21.77 3.73
N GLU A 73 3.38 -21.64 4.96
CA GLU A 73 2.16 -22.32 5.41
C GLU A 73 0.88 -21.78 4.74
N THR A 74 0.86 -20.49 4.41
CA THR A 74 -0.30 -19.84 3.78
C THR A 74 -0.25 -19.77 2.26
N ASP A 75 0.81 -20.29 1.62
CA ASP A 75 1.07 -20.17 0.18
C ASP A 75 1.02 -18.71 -0.33
N SER A 76 1.50 -17.78 0.51
CA SER A 76 1.45 -16.33 0.26
C SER A 76 2.76 -15.81 -0.31
N ILE A 77 3.26 -16.44 -1.37
CA ILE A 77 4.64 -16.25 -1.84
C ILE A 77 4.80 -14.94 -2.65
N ARG A 78 3.74 -14.45 -3.31
CA ARG A 78 3.80 -13.29 -4.22
C ARG A 78 2.58 -12.38 -4.16
N GLY A 79 2.77 -11.14 -4.61
CA GLY A 79 1.73 -10.15 -4.82
C GLY A 79 0.99 -9.73 -3.55
N MET A 80 -0.29 -9.35 -3.69
CA MET A 80 -1.06 -8.74 -2.61
C MET A 80 -1.21 -9.61 -1.36
N LYS A 81 -1.30 -10.94 -1.50
CA LYS A 81 -1.41 -11.85 -0.34
C LYS A 81 -0.16 -11.77 0.53
N ALA A 82 1.01 -11.81 -0.11
CA ALA A 82 2.30 -11.65 0.57
C ALA A 82 2.39 -10.28 1.25
N ILE A 83 2.07 -9.22 0.51
CA ILE A 83 2.12 -7.83 1.01
C ILE A 83 1.25 -7.66 2.27
N ARG A 84 0.00 -8.14 2.22
CA ARG A 84 -0.92 -8.05 3.35
C ARG A 84 -0.42 -8.84 4.55
N LEU A 85 -0.05 -10.11 4.35
CA LEU A 85 0.43 -10.99 5.42
C LEU A 85 1.65 -10.37 6.11
N ILE A 86 2.65 -9.97 5.33
CA ILE A 86 3.88 -9.38 5.84
C ILE A 86 3.57 -8.09 6.61
N GLY A 87 2.80 -7.16 6.03
CA GLY A 87 2.48 -5.91 6.69
C GLY A 87 1.75 -6.09 8.02
N GLN A 88 0.81 -7.05 8.10
CA GLN A 88 0.10 -7.37 9.34
C GLN A 88 1.03 -7.99 10.40
N GLN A 89 1.89 -8.93 10.01
CA GLN A 89 2.84 -9.55 10.94
C GLN A 89 3.92 -8.57 11.44
N LEU A 90 4.36 -7.64 10.59
CA LEU A 90 5.27 -6.57 10.98
C LEU A 90 4.58 -5.58 11.92
N TYR A 91 3.29 -5.26 11.69
CA TYR A 91 2.49 -4.47 12.61
C TYR A 91 2.39 -5.12 13.98
N GLU A 92 1.99 -6.39 14.04
CA GLU A 92 1.90 -7.13 15.31
C GLU A 92 3.24 -7.18 16.04
N SER A 93 4.33 -7.34 15.29
CA SER A 93 5.69 -7.38 15.86
C SER A 93 6.19 -6.04 16.39
N CYS A 94 5.70 -4.92 15.86
CA CYS A 94 6.12 -3.57 16.24
C CYS A 94 5.09 -2.86 17.15
N SER A 95 3.89 -3.43 17.31
CA SER A 95 2.84 -2.87 18.16
C SER A 95 3.18 -3.07 19.63
N THR A 96 3.08 -2.00 20.41
CA THR A 96 3.31 -2.01 21.85
C THR A 96 2.15 -1.29 22.55
N GLU A 97 1.89 -1.62 23.82
CA GLU A 97 0.87 -0.93 24.61
C GLU A 97 1.24 0.54 24.87
N ASP A 98 2.54 0.84 24.90
CA ASP A 98 3.07 2.14 25.34
C ASP A 98 3.18 3.19 24.21
N ALA A 99 3.23 2.76 22.94
CA ALA A 99 3.43 3.66 21.81
C ALA A 99 2.79 3.14 20.50
N PRO A 100 2.23 4.04 19.68
CA PRO A 100 1.78 3.73 18.33
C PRO A 100 2.88 3.11 17.47
N VAL A 101 2.51 2.14 16.62
CA VAL A 101 3.45 1.54 15.64
C VAL A 101 4.13 2.59 14.76
N THR A 102 3.44 3.70 14.49
CA THR A 102 3.91 4.79 13.63
C THR A 102 5.09 5.56 14.21
N ASP A 103 5.34 5.42 15.51
CA ASP A 103 6.41 6.09 16.22
C ASP A 103 7.66 5.19 16.31
N SER A 104 7.55 3.92 15.88
CA SER A 104 8.64 2.97 15.90
C SER A 104 9.65 3.21 14.78
N GLU A 105 10.95 3.07 15.09
CA GLU A 105 12.02 3.17 14.09
C GLU A 105 11.82 2.19 12.92
N PRO A 106 11.44 0.91 13.13
CA PRO A 106 11.19 -0.02 12.02
C PRO A 106 10.06 0.43 11.09
N PHE A 107 8.95 0.96 11.63
CA PHE A 107 7.87 1.47 10.80
C PHE A 107 8.35 2.64 9.93
N MET A 108 9.07 3.60 10.51
CA MET A 108 9.58 4.74 9.75
C MET A 108 10.56 4.31 8.66
N ALA A 109 11.46 3.37 8.96
CA ALA A 109 12.39 2.81 7.98
C ALA A 109 11.67 2.09 6.82
N ILE A 110 10.58 1.38 7.10
CA ILE A 110 9.73 0.72 6.09
C ILE A 110 8.92 1.75 5.29
N ALA A 111 8.33 2.74 5.96
CA ALA A 111 7.47 3.76 5.34
C ALA A 111 8.25 4.69 4.39
N GLU A 112 9.54 4.90 4.64
CA GLU A 112 10.43 5.75 3.82
C GLU A 112 11.35 4.93 2.91
N HIS A 113 11.13 3.61 2.83
CA HIS A 113 12.00 2.71 2.08
C HIS A 113 12.00 3.01 0.57
N ARG A 114 13.16 2.82 -0.07
CA ARG A 114 13.34 3.08 -1.52
C ARG A 114 12.52 2.13 -2.42
N SER A 115 12.20 0.94 -1.93
CA SER A 115 11.37 -0.03 -2.65
C SER A 115 9.89 0.21 -2.36
N ASP A 116 9.12 0.37 -3.42
CA ASP A 116 7.67 0.49 -3.36
C ASP A 116 7.00 -0.73 -2.73
N SER A 117 7.49 -1.95 -2.98
CA SER A 117 6.98 -3.17 -2.35
C SER A 117 7.15 -3.18 -0.83
N VAL A 118 8.22 -2.58 -0.31
CA VAL A 118 8.45 -2.44 1.13
C VAL A 118 7.51 -1.38 1.71
N ARG A 119 7.33 -0.23 1.02
CA ARG A 119 6.34 0.77 1.43
C ARG A 119 4.91 0.23 1.39
N CYS A 120 4.60 -0.73 0.52
CA CYS A 120 3.33 -1.45 0.53
C CYS A 120 3.11 -2.26 1.83
N TRP A 121 4.18 -2.84 2.41
CA TRP A 121 4.07 -3.45 3.75
C TRP A 121 3.75 -2.39 4.81
N GLY A 122 4.43 -1.25 4.73
CA GLY A 122 4.18 -0.10 5.60
C GLY A 122 2.73 0.41 5.54
N ALA A 123 2.10 0.40 4.37
CA ALA A 123 0.70 0.76 4.22
C ALA A 123 -0.24 -0.19 5.00
N TYR A 124 0.01 -1.51 4.98
CA TYR A 124 -0.72 -2.44 5.84
C TYR A 124 -0.38 -2.28 7.33
N MET A 125 0.86 -1.92 7.66
CA MET A 125 1.21 -1.61 9.04
C MET A 125 0.44 -0.38 9.56
N ALA A 126 0.28 0.64 8.73
CA ALA A 126 -0.46 1.84 9.06
C ALA A 126 -1.96 1.58 9.20
N GLY A 127 -2.52 0.68 8.39
CA GLY A 127 -3.92 0.26 8.49
C GLY A 127 -4.24 -0.49 9.79
N GLY A 128 -3.25 -1.17 10.37
CA GLY A 128 -3.37 -1.85 11.65
C GLY A 128 -4.31 -3.06 11.64
N ASP A 129 -4.90 -3.35 12.81
CA ASP A 129 -5.86 -4.43 13.01
C ASP A 129 -7.29 -3.91 13.17
N ASP A 130 -8.27 -4.82 13.12
CA ASP A 130 -9.71 -4.52 13.14
C ASP A 130 -10.20 -3.76 14.39
N SER A 131 -9.40 -3.66 15.46
CA SER A 131 -9.74 -2.89 16.67
C SER A 131 -9.48 -1.39 16.53
N MET A 132 -8.71 -0.98 15.52
CA MET A 132 -8.36 0.41 15.28
C MET A 132 -9.57 1.25 14.84
N SER A 133 -9.65 2.47 15.39
CA SER A 133 -10.66 3.44 14.97
C SER A 133 -10.45 3.88 13.52
N ILE A 134 -11.53 4.25 12.84
CA ILE A 134 -11.44 4.72 11.45
C ILE A 134 -10.67 6.05 11.34
N ASP A 135 -10.81 6.94 12.32
CA ASP A 135 -10.07 8.22 12.38
C ASP A 135 -8.56 7.96 12.40
N GLU A 136 -8.12 7.07 13.29
CA GLU A 136 -6.72 6.71 13.41
C GLU A 136 -6.19 5.99 12.16
N ALA A 137 -6.92 5.01 11.64
CA ALA A 137 -6.53 4.30 10.42
C ALA A 137 -6.37 5.26 9.23
N LEU A 138 -7.31 6.21 9.04
CA LEU A 138 -7.23 7.21 7.99
C LEU A 138 -6.10 8.21 8.23
N SER A 139 -5.87 8.64 9.47
CA SER A 139 -4.75 9.52 9.83
C SER A 139 -3.41 8.89 9.47
N ARG A 140 -3.20 7.61 9.84
CA ARG A 140 -1.95 6.88 9.58
C ARG A 140 -1.75 6.59 8.08
N ILE A 141 -2.82 6.28 7.35
CA ILE A 141 -2.72 5.89 5.93
C ILE A 141 -2.48 7.09 4.99
N HIS A 142 -2.75 8.33 5.43
CA HIS A 142 -2.64 9.54 4.61
C HIS A 142 -1.30 9.63 3.86
N ARG A 143 -0.18 9.31 4.53
CA ARG A 143 1.14 9.33 3.91
C ARG A 143 1.29 8.35 2.74
N PHE A 144 0.65 7.19 2.82
CA PHE A 144 0.67 6.17 1.75
C PHE A 144 -0.35 6.49 0.66
N ALA A 145 -1.43 7.20 1.00
CA ALA A 145 -2.35 7.78 0.01
C ALA A 145 -1.63 8.82 -0.87
N ALA A 146 -0.69 9.57 -0.31
CA ALA A 146 0.12 10.57 -1.01
C ALA A 146 1.33 10.00 -1.79
N ASP A 147 1.66 8.72 -1.63
CA ASP A 147 2.88 8.12 -2.19
C ASP A 147 3.00 8.31 -3.71
N SER A 148 4.21 8.58 -4.21
CA SER A 148 4.44 8.77 -5.65
C SER A 148 4.25 7.50 -6.47
N HIS A 149 4.44 6.32 -5.87
CA HIS A 149 4.35 5.04 -6.55
C HIS A 149 2.91 4.50 -6.60
N PHE A 150 2.45 4.09 -7.79
CA PHE A 150 1.06 3.66 -7.99
C PHE A 150 0.67 2.45 -7.14
N GLY A 151 1.58 1.48 -6.98
CA GLY A 151 1.33 0.26 -6.21
C GLY A 151 1.13 0.56 -4.72
N VAL A 152 1.87 1.51 -4.16
CA VAL A 152 1.72 1.89 -2.75
C VAL A 152 0.35 2.53 -2.51
N ARG A 153 -0.07 3.43 -3.40
CA ARG A 153 -1.40 4.04 -3.33
C ARG A 153 -2.54 3.03 -3.47
N GLU A 154 -2.35 2.02 -4.31
CA GLU A 154 -3.33 0.92 -4.46
C GLU A 154 -3.46 0.12 -3.16
N ILE A 155 -2.31 -0.25 -2.56
CA ILE A 155 -2.31 -0.97 -1.28
C ILE A 155 -2.85 -0.09 -0.13
N ALA A 156 -2.59 1.22 -0.16
CA ALA A 156 -3.03 2.14 0.88
C ALA A 156 -4.55 2.08 1.11
N TRP A 157 -5.36 2.18 0.05
CA TRP A 157 -6.81 2.14 0.23
C TRP A 157 -7.29 0.73 0.59
N MET A 158 -6.62 -0.32 0.10
CA MET A 158 -6.94 -1.70 0.45
C MET A 158 -6.70 -1.99 1.93
N ALA A 159 -5.64 -1.42 2.52
CA ALA A 159 -5.26 -1.62 3.92
C ALA A 159 -6.33 -1.13 4.90
N VAL A 160 -6.99 -0.01 4.59
CA VAL A 160 -8.03 0.57 5.47
C VAL A 160 -9.46 0.24 5.07
N ARG A 161 -9.64 -0.57 4.02
CA ARG A 161 -10.95 -0.73 3.40
C ARG A 161 -11.99 -1.39 4.30
N THR A 162 -11.57 -2.36 5.12
CA THR A 162 -12.46 -3.01 6.09
C THR A 162 -12.95 -2.02 7.15
N HIS A 163 -12.08 -1.10 7.58
CA HIS A 163 -12.45 -0.02 8.49
C HIS A 163 -13.48 0.91 7.86
N ILE A 164 -13.27 1.28 6.58
CA ILE A 164 -14.21 2.13 5.83
C ILE A 164 -15.56 1.44 5.68
N GLU A 165 -15.60 0.16 5.31
CA GLU A 165 -16.85 -0.59 5.16
C GLU A 165 -17.63 -0.64 6.48
N SER A 166 -16.93 -0.87 7.60
CA SER A 166 -17.53 -0.98 8.94
C SER A 166 -17.98 0.37 9.52
N ASN A 167 -17.33 1.48 9.13
CA ASN A 167 -17.57 2.82 9.68
C ASN A 167 -17.94 3.84 8.60
N LEU A 168 -18.74 3.41 7.61
CA LEU A 168 -18.92 4.13 6.34
C LEU A 168 -19.31 5.60 6.47
N SER A 169 -20.26 5.94 7.35
CA SER A 169 -20.71 7.33 7.51
C SER A 169 -19.60 8.23 8.06
N GLU A 170 -18.82 7.74 9.02
CA GLU A 170 -17.71 8.47 9.62
C GLU A 170 -16.55 8.58 8.62
N ALA A 171 -16.22 7.48 7.93
CA ALA A 171 -15.23 7.46 6.86
C ALA A 171 -15.54 8.48 5.76
N ILE A 172 -16.79 8.53 5.28
CA ILE A 172 -17.21 9.52 4.27
C ILE A 172 -17.05 10.94 4.82
N SER A 173 -17.39 11.20 6.08
CA SER A 173 -17.22 12.52 6.69
C SER A 173 -15.76 12.95 6.70
N ILE A 174 -14.85 12.06 7.11
CA ILE A 174 -13.40 12.34 7.15
C ILE A 174 -12.86 12.52 5.72
N LEU A 175 -13.11 11.56 4.83
CA LEU A 175 -12.64 11.58 3.45
C LEU A 175 -13.18 12.75 2.63
N SER A 176 -14.35 13.31 3.00
CA SER A 176 -14.87 14.52 2.36
C SER A 176 -13.91 15.70 2.54
N THR A 177 -13.21 15.79 3.66
CA THR A 177 -12.19 16.83 3.88
C THR A 177 -10.97 16.65 2.98
N TRP A 178 -10.62 15.39 2.67
CA TRP A 178 -9.49 15.04 1.80
C TRP A 178 -9.73 15.39 0.33
N THR A 179 -10.99 15.60 -0.09
CA THR A 179 -11.30 16.04 -1.47
C THR A 179 -10.76 17.42 -1.83
N THR A 180 -10.29 18.17 -0.83
CA THR A 180 -9.68 19.51 -1.00
C THR A 180 -8.20 19.53 -0.65
N ASP A 181 -7.58 18.36 -0.43
CA ASP A 181 -6.16 18.25 -0.12
C ASP A 181 -5.30 18.82 -1.26
N ALA A 182 -4.13 19.39 -0.92
CA ALA A 182 -3.20 19.92 -1.90
C ALA A 182 -2.65 18.80 -2.80
N ASP A 183 -2.49 17.60 -2.26
CA ASP A 183 -1.99 16.43 -2.99
C ASP A 183 -3.12 15.75 -3.79
N ALA A 184 -2.93 15.67 -5.11
CA ALA A 184 -3.88 15.02 -6.01
C ALA A 184 -4.08 13.53 -5.73
N ASN A 185 -3.06 12.84 -5.21
CA ASN A 185 -3.15 11.44 -4.86
C ASN A 185 -4.04 11.22 -3.64
N VAL A 186 -3.98 12.10 -2.65
CA VAL A 186 -4.87 12.08 -1.48
C VAL A 186 -6.31 12.36 -1.89
N ARG A 187 -6.53 13.36 -2.75
CA ARG A 187 -7.86 13.62 -3.31
C ARG A 187 -8.42 12.40 -4.05
N ARG A 188 -7.59 11.73 -4.85
CA ARG A 188 -7.96 10.50 -5.55
C ARG A 188 -8.29 9.36 -4.58
N PHE A 189 -7.49 9.18 -3.53
CA PHE A 189 -7.69 8.14 -2.51
C PHE A 189 -9.11 8.17 -1.93
N ALA A 190 -9.65 9.36 -1.63
CA ALA A 190 -11.01 9.51 -1.08
C ALA A 190 -12.07 8.80 -1.93
N THR A 191 -11.91 8.82 -3.26
CA THR A 191 -12.82 8.13 -4.19
C THR A 191 -12.48 6.66 -4.38
N GLU A 192 -11.20 6.30 -4.52
CA GLU A 192 -10.77 4.92 -4.76
C GLU A 192 -11.12 4.02 -3.56
N ALA A 193 -10.89 4.51 -2.34
CA ALA A 193 -11.16 3.78 -1.10
C ALA A 193 -12.66 3.50 -0.88
N THR A 194 -13.53 4.30 -1.50
CA THR A 194 -14.99 4.20 -1.37
C THR A 194 -15.66 3.64 -2.63
N ARG A 195 -14.91 3.05 -3.56
CA ARG A 195 -15.51 2.41 -4.73
C ARG A 195 -16.46 1.28 -4.31
N PRO A 196 -17.73 1.30 -4.77
CA PRO A 196 -18.68 0.24 -4.47
C PRO A 196 -18.17 -1.13 -4.91
N ARG A 197 -17.42 -1.16 -6.03
CA ARG A 197 -16.76 -2.32 -6.60
C ARG A 197 -15.26 -2.06 -6.68
N GLY A 198 -14.48 -2.79 -5.89
CA GLY A 198 -13.01 -2.79 -5.96
C GLY A 198 -12.52 -4.05 -6.67
N VAL A 199 -11.38 -3.94 -7.36
CA VAL A 199 -10.65 -5.10 -7.86
C VAL A 199 -9.87 -5.69 -6.69
N TRP A 200 -9.87 -7.01 -6.54
CA TRP A 200 -9.16 -7.74 -5.46
C TRP A 200 -9.66 -7.49 -4.03
N THR A 201 -10.80 -6.83 -3.85
CA THR A 201 -11.43 -6.62 -2.54
C THR A 201 -12.89 -7.01 -2.54
N LYS A 202 -13.48 -7.20 -1.36
CA LYS A 202 -14.93 -7.34 -1.19
C LYS A 202 -15.67 -6.11 -1.77
N HIS A 203 -16.95 -6.17 -2.06
CA HIS A 203 -17.71 -4.97 -2.44
C HIS A 203 -18.23 -4.22 -1.20
N ILE A 204 -18.35 -2.89 -1.28
CA ILE A 204 -19.07 -2.10 -0.26
C ILE A 204 -20.54 -2.10 -0.64
N GLU A 205 -21.29 -3.07 -0.12
CA GLU A 205 -22.69 -3.29 -0.50
C GLU A 205 -23.59 -2.09 -0.19
N ALA A 206 -23.31 -1.36 0.90
CA ALA A 206 -24.05 -0.15 1.26
C ALA A 206 -23.98 0.92 0.15
N LEU A 207 -22.80 1.13 -0.46
CA LEU A 207 -22.62 2.09 -1.55
C LEU A 207 -23.16 1.57 -2.89
N LYS A 208 -23.30 0.25 -3.07
CA LYS A 208 -24.02 -0.30 -4.23
C LYS A 208 -25.52 -0.03 -4.14
N GLN A 209 -26.09 -0.16 -2.95
CA GLN A 209 -27.52 0.04 -2.72
C GLN A 209 -27.90 1.52 -2.63
N SER A 210 -27.01 2.33 -2.06
CA SER A 210 -27.22 3.76 -1.81
C SER A 210 -26.03 4.59 -2.29
N PRO A 211 -25.80 4.67 -3.62
CA PRO A 211 -24.63 5.35 -4.18
C PRO A 211 -24.58 6.85 -3.86
N TRP A 212 -25.72 7.48 -3.56
CA TRP A 212 -25.77 8.89 -3.17
C TRP A 212 -25.00 9.21 -1.89
N GLN A 213 -24.72 8.21 -1.03
CA GLN A 213 -23.90 8.41 0.17
C GLN A 213 -22.48 8.87 -0.19
N ALA A 214 -21.96 8.51 -1.37
CA ALA A 214 -20.63 8.94 -1.83
C ALA A 214 -20.63 10.31 -2.52
N LEU A 215 -21.78 10.97 -2.71
CA LEU A 215 -21.84 12.31 -3.34
C LEU A 215 -20.93 13.36 -2.68
N PRO A 216 -20.81 13.43 -1.34
CA PRO A 216 -19.89 14.37 -0.69
C PRO A 216 -18.43 14.21 -1.15
N LEU A 217 -18.04 13.01 -1.60
CA LEU A 217 -16.70 12.72 -2.11
C LEU A 217 -16.59 13.06 -3.61
N LEU A 218 -17.63 12.79 -4.38
CA LEU A 218 -17.61 12.91 -5.84
C LEU A 218 -17.88 14.33 -6.34
N GLU A 219 -18.75 15.08 -5.66
CA GLU A 219 -19.14 16.43 -6.10
C GLU A 219 -17.98 17.43 -6.11
N PRO A 220 -17.12 17.53 -5.07
CA PRO A 220 -15.98 18.43 -5.07
C PRO A 220 -14.97 18.10 -6.17
N LEU A 221 -14.79 16.81 -6.47
CA LEU A 221 -13.80 16.33 -7.43
C LEU A 221 -14.28 16.41 -8.88
N LYS A 222 -15.50 16.91 -9.13
CA LYS A 222 -16.04 17.00 -10.49
C LYS A 222 -15.21 17.84 -11.46
N SER A 223 -14.53 18.84 -10.93
CA SER A 223 -13.72 19.76 -11.74
C SER A 223 -12.23 19.63 -11.44
N ASP A 224 -11.83 18.54 -10.78
CA ASP A 224 -10.43 18.34 -10.40
C ASP A 224 -9.59 18.07 -11.65
N PRO A 225 -8.58 18.91 -11.95
CA PRO A 225 -7.77 18.78 -13.15
C PRO A 225 -6.88 17.52 -13.16
N ALA A 226 -6.59 16.94 -11.99
CA ALA A 226 -5.85 15.70 -11.85
C ALA A 226 -6.75 14.46 -11.93
N PHE A 227 -8.06 14.62 -11.81
CA PHE A 227 -9.04 13.54 -11.83
C PHE A 227 -9.49 13.28 -13.28
N GLY A 228 -8.82 12.36 -13.96
CA GLY A 228 -9.31 11.83 -15.24
C GLY A 228 -10.60 11.05 -15.02
N TRP A 229 -11.71 11.54 -15.58
CA TRP A 229 -13.09 11.06 -15.40
C TRP A 229 -13.41 9.60 -15.78
N GLN A 230 -12.42 8.72 -15.94
CA GLN A 230 -12.63 7.36 -16.45
C GLN A 230 -13.05 6.31 -15.41
N LEU A 231 -13.37 6.66 -14.16
CA LEU A 231 -13.56 5.67 -13.09
C LEU A 231 -14.91 5.69 -12.35
N ALA A 232 -15.92 6.38 -12.89
CA ALA A 232 -17.25 6.49 -12.27
C ALA A 232 -18.39 5.79 -13.04
N GLU A 233 -18.09 4.71 -13.78
CA GLU A 233 -19.10 3.80 -14.36
C GLU A 233 -18.97 2.36 -13.82
#